data_AF-A0A182NYP0-F1
#
_entry.id   AF-A0A182NYP0-F1
#
_cell.length_a   1.000
_cell.length_b   1.000
_cell.length_c   1.000
_cell.angle_alpha   90.00
_cell.angle_beta   90.00
_cell.angle_gamma   90.00
#
_symmetry.space_group_name_H-M   'P 1'
#
loop_
_entity.id
_entity.type
_entity.pdbx_description
1 polymer ?
#
loop_
_entity_poly.entity_id
_entity_poly.type
_entity_poly.pdbx_seq_one_letter_code
_entity_poly.pdbx_strand_id
1 'polypeptide(L)'
;KPVRTRACTKVKVGPKCFVCQGYGHKASECARRKNVVPSNINVVEEATVVNNTVVKTLFDSGNKQNLMTKSCHWKIEGSKLSDTSMCFRGFGGLTTKDLGFFTTDVKVANNVFR
;
A
#
# COMPACT_ATOMS: atom_id res chain seq x y z
N LYS A 1 -14.15 -19.75 6.73
CA LYS A 1 -13.08 -20.05 7.73
C LYS A 1 -12.18 -18.83 7.82
N PRO A 2 -11.97 -18.20 9.00
CA PRO A 2 -11.18 -16.98 9.07
C PRO A 2 -9.71 -17.31 8.80
N VAL A 3 -9.13 -16.60 7.83
CA VAL A 3 -7.72 -16.71 7.47
C VAL A 3 -6.89 -16.24 8.66
N ARG A 4 -6.08 -17.15 9.21
CA ARG A 4 -5.11 -16.83 10.25
C ARG A 4 -4.08 -15.86 9.66
N THR A 5 -4.30 -14.56 9.88
CA THR A 5 -3.24 -13.57 9.85
C THR A 5 -2.12 -14.10 10.74
N ARG A 6 -0.86 -14.02 10.30
CA ARG A 6 0.30 -14.39 11.15
C ARG A 6 0.07 -13.76 12.53
N ALA A 7 -0.27 -14.59 13.51
CA ALA A 7 -0.62 -14.11 14.83
C ALA A 7 0.63 -13.41 15.37
N CYS A 8 0.54 -12.11 15.63
CA CYS A 8 1.64 -11.38 16.23
C CYS A 8 1.93 -12.07 17.57
N THR A 9 3.06 -12.77 17.70
CA THR A 9 3.42 -13.52 18.92
C THR A 9 3.55 -12.63 20.16
N LYS A 10 3.51 -11.31 19.94
CA LYS A 10 3.63 -10.23 20.90
C LYS A 10 2.34 -9.41 21.07
N VAL A 11 1.14 -9.94 20.73
CA VAL A 11 -0.14 -9.20 20.93
C VAL A 11 -0.24 -8.62 22.36
N LYS A 12 0.20 -9.40 23.37
CA LYS A 12 0.12 -9.02 24.79
C LYS A 12 0.97 -7.80 25.17
N VAL A 13 2.04 -7.49 24.44
CA VAL A 13 2.91 -6.32 24.74
C VAL A 13 2.47 -5.07 23.99
N GLY A 14 1.39 -5.12 23.21
CA GLY A 14 0.88 -3.98 22.45
C GLY A 14 1.67 -3.70 21.16
N PRO A 15 1.34 -2.62 20.44
CA PRO A 15 1.97 -2.28 19.15
C PRO A 15 3.45 -1.92 19.34
N LYS A 16 4.27 -2.17 18.30
CA LYS A 16 5.65 -1.68 18.26
C LYS A 16 5.65 -0.21 17.85
N CYS A 17 6.27 0.63 18.66
CA CYS A 17 6.45 2.05 18.38
C CYS A 17 7.60 2.25 17.37
N PHE A 18 7.32 2.91 16.26
CA PHE A 18 8.34 3.18 15.23
C PHE A 18 9.35 4.27 15.62
N VAL A 19 9.06 5.08 16.64
CA VAL A 19 9.97 6.13 17.12
C VAL A 19 11.05 5.54 18.03
N CYS A 20 10.66 4.81 19.08
CA CYS A 20 11.60 4.30 20.08
C CYS A 20 11.89 2.79 19.95
N GLN A 21 11.26 2.11 18.98
CA GLN A 21 11.33 0.66 18.76
C GLN A 21 10.82 -0.21 19.92
N GLY A 22 10.32 0.41 21.00
CA GLY A 22 9.67 -0.26 22.14
C GLY A 22 8.25 -0.74 21.81
N TYR A 23 7.66 -1.54 22.70
CA TYR A 23 6.28 -2.03 22.59
C TYR A 23 5.34 -1.29 23.56
N GLY A 24 4.03 -1.36 23.31
CA GLY A 24 2.99 -0.93 24.27
C GLY A 24 2.35 0.41 23.99
N HIS A 25 2.76 1.14 22.95
CA HIS A 25 2.20 2.44 22.57
C HIS A 25 2.38 2.72 21.08
N LYS A 26 1.56 3.59 20.50
CA LYS A 26 1.72 4.03 19.11
C LYS A 26 2.82 5.08 19.00
N ALA A 27 3.40 5.23 17.81
CA ALA A 27 4.36 6.30 17.52
C ALA A 27 3.80 7.70 17.83
N SER A 28 2.50 7.93 17.61
CA SER A 28 1.80 9.18 17.92
C SER A 28 1.76 9.53 19.41
N GLU A 29 1.83 8.51 20.27
CA GLU A 29 1.74 8.57 21.74
C GLU A 29 3.13 8.46 22.40
N CYS A 30 4.21 8.43 21.62
CA CYS A 30 5.55 8.20 22.15
C CYS A 30 6.08 9.45 22.86
N ALA A 31 6.45 9.33 24.14
CA ALA A 31 7.09 10.41 24.88
C ALA A 31 8.43 10.87 24.28
N ARG A 32 9.11 9.99 23.52
CA ARG A 32 10.36 10.31 22.78
C ARG A 32 10.10 10.91 21.41
N ARG A 33 8.84 11.17 21.04
CA ARG A 33 8.47 11.84 19.81
C ARG A 33 8.98 13.27 19.87
N LYS A 34 10.22 13.46 19.43
CA LYS A 34 10.67 14.77 18.94
C LYS A 34 9.74 15.14 17.77
N ASN A 35 9.50 16.42 17.52
CA ASN A 35 8.79 16.86 16.32
C ASN A 35 9.54 16.31 15.10
N VAL A 36 9.16 15.10 14.67
CA VAL A 36 9.72 14.46 13.49
C VAL A 36 9.16 15.29 12.36
N VAL A 37 9.98 16.19 11.85
CA VAL A 37 9.79 16.76 10.53
C VAL A 37 9.50 15.56 9.64
N PRO A 38 8.33 15.48 8.98
CA PRO A 38 7.96 14.30 8.21
C PRO A 38 9.15 13.97 7.32
N SER A 39 9.77 12.81 7.57
CA SER A 39 10.84 12.31 6.72
C SER A 39 10.27 12.35 5.32
N ASN A 40 10.95 13.06 4.42
CA ASN A 40 10.61 13.07 3.01
C ASN A 40 10.18 11.66 2.66
N ILE A 41 8.90 11.48 2.31
CA ILE A 41 8.47 10.24 1.68
C ILE A 41 9.54 10.02 0.62
N ASN A 42 10.15 8.83 0.57
CA ASN A 42 11.02 8.49 -0.54
C ASN A 42 10.12 8.45 -1.78
N VAL A 43 9.81 9.64 -2.28
CA VAL A 43 9.21 9.88 -3.57
C VAL A 43 10.34 9.52 -4.49
N VAL A 44 10.37 8.26 -4.87
CA VAL A 44 11.13 7.85 -6.03
C VAL A 44 10.49 8.63 -7.17
N GLU A 45 11.15 9.71 -7.61
CA GLU A 45 10.69 10.56 -8.72
C GLU A 45 10.79 9.84 -10.08
N GLU A 46 11.12 8.56 -10.07
CA GLU A 46 11.11 7.72 -11.26
C GLU A 46 9.69 7.64 -11.83
N ALA A 47 9.58 8.04 -13.09
CA ALA A 47 8.32 7.94 -13.81
C ALA A 47 7.91 6.46 -13.87
N THR A 48 6.73 6.16 -13.31
CA THR A 48 6.05 4.90 -13.57
C THR A 48 5.19 5.08 -14.80
N VAL A 49 5.34 4.21 -15.79
CA VAL A 49 4.59 4.22 -17.04
C VAL A 49 3.75 2.95 -17.14
N VAL A 50 2.47 3.12 -17.39
CA VAL A 50 1.50 2.02 -17.61
C VAL A 50 0.72 2.36 -18.87
N ASN A 51 0.68 1.45 -19.85
CA ASN A 51 0.05 1.70 -21.16
C ASN A 51 0.47 3.06 -21.77
N ASN A 52 1.78 3.32 -21.83
CA ASN A 52 2.37 4.58 -22.33
C ASN A 52 1.94 5.86 -21.58
N THR A 53 1.28 5.74 -20.43
CA THR A 53 0.83 6.87 -19.61
C THR A 53 1.66 6.97 -18.34
N VAL A 54 2.21 8.15 -18.07
CA VAL A 54 2.91 8.44 -16.81
C VAL A 54 1.90 8.55 -15.67
N VAL A 55 2.09 7.76 -14.63
CA VAL A 55 1.23 7.72 -13.44
C VAL A 55 2.00 8.06 -12.18
N LYS A 56 1.31 8.68 -11.22
CA LYS A 56 1.85 8.88 -9.86
C LYS A 56 1.67 7.58 -9.08
N THR A 57 2.76 7.07 -8.53
CA THR A 57 2.79 5.76 -7.87
C THR A 57 3.29 5.89 -6.44
N LEU A 58 2.68 5.12 -5.53
CA LEU A 58 3.19 4.90 -4.18
C LEU A 58 3.82 3.52 -4.12
N PHE A 59 5.11 3.45 -3.78
CA PHE A 59 5.79 2.18 -3.53
C PHE A 59 5.52 1.72 -2.10
N ASP A 60 4.69 0.69 -1.97
CA ASP A 60 4.23 0.17 -0.69
C ASP A 60 4.59 -1.32 -0.52
N SER A 61 5.69 -1.60 0.19
CA SER A 61 6.10 -2.96 0.53
C SER A 61 5.20 -3.62 1.58
N GLY A 62 4.28 -2.88 2.20
CA GLY A 62 3.33 -3.38 3.20
C GLY A 62 2.15 -4.13 2.59
N ASN A 63 1.92 -4.01 1.28
CA ASN A 63 0.86 -4.68 0.56
C ASN A 63 1.42 -5.71 -0.44
N LYS A 64 0.74 -6.85 -0.56
CA LYS A 64 1.14 -7.90 -1.52
C LYS A 64 0.57 -7.66 -2.92
N GLN A 65 -0.40 -6.77 -3.06
CA GLN A 65 -1.13 -6.49 -4.30
C GLN A 65 -0.94 -5.02 -4.66
N ASN A 66 -0.74 -4.77 -5.95
CA ASN A 66 -0.79 -3.41 -6.49
C ASN A 66 -2.25 -2.94 -6.55
N LEU A 67 -2.50 -1.72 -6.10
CA LEU A 67 -3.82 -1.10 -6.13
C LEU A 67 -3.83 0.06 -7.11
N MET A 68 -4.91 0.17 -7.85
CA MET A 68 -5.16 1.27 -8.78
C MET A 68 -6.56 1.80 -8.58
N THR A 69 -6.71 3.13 -8.58
CA THR A 69 -8.04 3.75 -8.53
C THR A 69 -8.75 3.60 -9.87
N LYS A 70 -10.09 3.61 -9.84
CA LYS A 70 -10.92 3.60 -11.07
C LYS A 70 -10.56 4.74 -12.03
N SER A 71 -10.29 5.94 -11.49
CA SER A 71 -9.89 7.10 -12.29
C SER A 71 -8.55 6.90 -13.00
N CYS A 72 -7.58 6.25 -12.34
CA CYS A 72 -6.30 5.94 -12.96
C CYS A 72 -6.46 4.87 -14.05
N HIS A 73 -7.23 3.81 -13.78
CA HIS A 73 -7.53 2.76 -14.77
C HIS A 73 -8.15 3.32 -16.06
N TRP A 74 -9.11 4.24 -15.94
CA TRP A 74 -9.66 4.95 -17.09
C TRP A 74 -8.62 5.83 -17.81
N LYS A 75 -7.78 6.55 -17.06
CA LYS A 75 -6.77 7.44 -17.62
C LYS A 75 -5.71 6.69 -18.44
N ILE A 76 -5.35 5.47 -18.03
CA ILE A 76 -4.38 4.63 -18.74
C ILE A 76 -5.02 3.78 -19.84
N GLU A 77 -6.32 3.99 -20.12
CA GLU A 77 -7.10 3.17 -21.05
C GLU A 77 -6.94 1.67 -20.75
N GLY A 78 -7.07 1.33 -19.46
CA GLY A 78 -6.81 -0.03 -18.98
C GLY A 78 -7.77 -1.06 -19.58
N SER A 79 -7.26 -2.27 -19.76
CA SER A 79 -8.03 -3.42 -20.26
C SER A 79 -9.28 -3.70 -19.41
N LYS A 80 -10.24 -4.40 -20.02
CA LYS A 80 -11.46 -4.86 -19.32
C LYS A 80 -11.08 -5.60 -18.03
N LEU A 81 -11.74 -5.21 -16.94
CA LEU A 81 -11.56 -5.84 -15.64
C LEU A 81 -12.17 -7.24 -15.64
N SER A 82 -11.44 -8.19 -15.07
CA SER A 82 -11.92 -9.52 -14.73
C SER A 82 -12.49 -9.54 -13.33
N ASP A 83 -13.53 -10.34 -13.10
CA ASP A 83 -14.20 -10.43 -11.80
C ASP A 83 -13.28 -11.03 -10.72
N THR A 84 -13.46 -10.55 -9.49
CA THR A 84 -12.76 -11.04 -8.29
C THR A 84 -13.66 -10.87 -7.07
N SER A 85 -13.38 -11.67 -6.04
CA SER A 85 -14.06 -11.62 -4.74
C SER A 85 -13.20 -10.94 -3.67
N MET A 86 -12.21 -10.14 -4.08
CA MET A 86 -11.25 -9.52 -3.18
C MET A 86 -11.89 -8.32 -2.47
N CYS A 87 -11.59 -8.23 -1.19
CA CYS A 87 -11.94 -7.10 -0.35
C CYS A 87 -10.68 -6.57 0.31
N PHE A 88 -10.48 -5.26 0.24
CA PHE A 88 -9.39 -4.56 0.90
C PHE A 88 -9.85 -4.05 2.25
N ARG A 89 -9.00 -4.20 3.27
CA ARG A 89 -9.25 -3.66 4.60
C ARG A 89 -8.26 -2.55 4.90
N GLY A 90 -8.77 -1.34 5.02
CA GLY A 90 -7.97 -0.15 5.31
C GLY A 90 -7.86 0.15 6.81
N PHE A 91 -7.18 1.24 7.12
CA PHE A 91 -7.17 1.84 8.46
C PHE A 91 -8.60 2.14 8.94
N GLY A 92 -8.84 2.00 10.25
CA GLY A 92 -10.18 2.15 10.82
C GLY A 92 -11.11 0.94 10.59
N GLY A 93 -10.62 -0.12 9.93
CA GLY A 93 -11.39 -1.34 9.70
C GLY A 93 -12.38 -1.26 8.55
N LEU A 94 -12.39 -0.16 7.80
CA LEU A 94 -13.20 0.00 6.59
C LEU A 94 -12.85 -1.11 5.59
N THR A 95 -13.87 -1.74 5.03
CA THR A 95 -13.73 -2.78 4.02
C THR A 95 -14.27 -2.27 2.69
N THR A 96 -13.47 -2.41 1.63
CA THR A 96 -13.81 -1.97 0.27
C THR A 96 -13.71 -3.16 -0.68
N LYS A 97 -14.80 -3.46 -1.37
CA LYS A 97 -14.80 -4.48 -2.43
C LYS A 97 -14.03 -3.94 -3.65
N ASP A 98 -13.28 -4.80 -4.30
CA ASP A 98 -12.64 -4.47 -5.57
C ASP A 98 -13.67 -4.15 -6.69
N LEU A 99 -13.18 -3.60 -7.81
CA LEU A 99 -13.96 -3.44 -9.04
C LEU A 99 -13.62 -4.52 -10.08
N GLY A 100 -12.75 -5.46 -9.75
CA GLY A 100 -12.10 -6.37 -10.67
C GLY A 100 -10.56 -6.24 -10.67
N PHE A 101 -9.91 -7.07 -11.50
CA PHE A 101 -8.46 -7.04 -11.71
C PHE A 101 -8.11 -7.05 -13.20
N PHE A 102 -6.89 -6.62 -13.52
CA PHE A 102 -6.31 -6.75 -14.85
C PHE A 102 -4.80 -6.95 -14.72
N THR A 103 -4.15 -7.41 -15.79
CA THR A 103 -2.70 -7.54 -15.88
C THR A 103 -2.20 -6.67 -17.01
N THR A 104 -1.15 -5.92 -16.75
CA THR A 104 -0.45 -5.12 -17.76
C THR A 104 1.01 -4.99 -17.36
N ASP A 105 1.85 -4.65 -18.34
CA ASP A 105 3.25 -4.37 -18.08
C ASP A 105 3.38 -2.96 -17.47
N VAL A 106 4.20 -2.85 -16.44
CA VAL A 106 4.50 -1.60 -15.73
C VAL A 106 5.98 -1.30 -15.92
N LYS A 107 6.28 -0.13 -16.48
CA LYS A 107 7.66 0.33 -16.62
C LYS A 107 7.99 1.28 -15.47
N VAL A 108 9.08 0.99 -14.76
CA VAL A 108 9.65 1.88 -13.73
C VAL A 108 11.10 2.13 -14.11
N ALA A 109 11.44 3.40 -14.32
CA ALA A 109 12.71 3.80 -14.92
C ALA A 109 12.95 3.06 -16.25
N ASN A 110 13.99 2.23 -16.33
CA ASN A 110 14.34 1.44 -17.52
C ASN A 110 13.90 -0.03 -17.45
N ASN A 111 13.20 -0.44 -16.39
CA ASN A 111 12.82 -1.83 -16.17
C ASN A 111 11.33 -2.04 -16.41
N VAL A 112 10.96 -3.20 -16.96
CA VAL A 112 9.57 -3.60 -17.18
C VAL A 112 9.22 -4.74 -16.23
N PHE A 113 8.08 -4.62 -15.56
CA PHE A 113 7.54 -5.56 -14.58
C PHE A 113 6.15 -6.02 -15.02
N ARG A 114 5.76 -7.23 -14.64
CA ARG A 114 4.44 -7.81 -14.95
C ARG A 114 3.84 -8.50 -13.73
#